data_AF-G4TX20-F1
#
_entry.id   AF-G4TX20-F1
#
_cell.length_a   1.000
_cell.length_b   1.000
_cell.length_c   1.000
_cell.angle_alpha   90.00
_cell.angle_beta   90.00
_cell.angle_gamma   90.00
#
_symmetry.space_group_name_H-M   'P 1'
#
loop_
_entity.id
_entity.type
_entity.pdbx_description
1 polymer ?
#
loop_
_entity_poly.entity_id
_entity_poly.type
_entity_poly.pdbx_seq_one_letter_code
_entity_poly.pdbx_strand_id
1 'polypeptide(L)'
;MRLGFFALLFASATLLVSATPSPAYDYGPHRAAHASHRAQSDQHMQRAEAHINHADFHDNLAIIAANNGDHRGAARHSSQVAHHLRQAERHMNIAQIHDNHADWHASQIPPGLRRSIDELD
;
A
#
# COMPACT_ATOMS: atom_id res chain seq x y z
N MET A 1 39.62 -68.66 -12.22
CA MET A 1 39.06 -68.08 -13.46
C MET A 1 37.81 -67.28 -13.10
N ARG A 2 37.80 -65.99 -13.48
CA ARG A 2 36.63 -65.13 -13.75
C ARG A 2 35.77 -64.81 -12.50
N LEU A 3 36.04 -63.75 -11.73
CA LEU A 3 35.86 -62.31 -12.04
C LEU A 3 34.59 -62.06 -12.86
N GLY A 4 33.56 -61.49 -12.23
CA GLY A 4 32.47 -60.86 -12.96
C GLY A 4 31.10 -60.93 -12.29
N PHE A 5 30.89 -60.21 -11.18
CA PHE A 5 29.54 -59.83 -10.74
C PHE A 5 29.51 -58.44 -10.05
N PHE A 6 30.45 -57.56 -10.39
CA PHE A 6 30.48 -56.16 -9.95
C PHE A 6 30.19 -55.20 -11.11
N ALA A 7 29.16 -55.49 -11.91
CA ALA A 7 28.78 -54.64 -13.06
C ALA A 7 27.25 -54.42 -13.16
N LEU A 8 26.54 -54.49 -12.03
CA LEU A 8 25.10 -54.14 -11.95
C LEU A 8 24.78 -53.15 -10.83
N LEU A 9 25.80 -52.43 -10.33
CA LEU A 9 25.63 -51.30 -9.39
C LEU A 9 26.13 -49.96 -9.98
N PHE A 10 26.28 -49.89 -11.31
CA PHE A 10 26.72 -48.70 -12.02
C PHE A 10 25.72 -48.27 -13.12
N ALA A 11 24.44 -48.59 -12.93
CA ALA A 11 23.35 -48.14 -13.82
C ALA A 11 22.30 -47.30 -13.08
N SER A 12 22.56 -46.91 -11.83
CA SER A 12 21.61 -46.22 -10.95
C SER A 12 22.09 -44.83 -10.47
N ALA A 13 23.13 -44.27 -11.10
CA ALA A 13 23.73 -42.99 -10.68
C ALA A 13 23.45 -41.80 -11.63
N THR A 14 22.58 -41.95 -12.61
CA THR A 14 22.21 -40.84 -13.51
C THR A 14 20.70 -40.69 -13.53
N LEU A 15 20.21 -39.61 -12.92
CA LEU A 15 18.82 -39.12 -12.86
C LEU A 15 18.16 -39.12 -11.47
N LEU A 16 18.91 -38.81 -10.41
CA LEU A 16 18.38 -37.82 -9.45
C LEU A 16 18.83 -36.43 -9.93
N VAL A 17 18.30 -36.01 -11.08
CA VAL A 17 18.13 -34.58 -11.32
C VAL A 17 17.12 -34.17 -10.28
N SER A 18 17.58 -33.44 -9.27
CA SER A 18 16.74 -32.72 -8.34
C SER A 18 15.84 -31.79 -9.15
N ALA A 19 14.67 -32.28 -9.55
CA ALA A 19 13.51 -31.45 -9.79
C ALA A 19 13.00 -30.97 -8.43
N THR A 20 13.88 -30.35 -7.63
CA THR A 20 13.41 -29.28 -6.76
C THR A 20 12.84 -28.27 -7.74
N PRO A 21 11.52 -27.99 -7.74
CA PRO A 21 11.02 -26.87 -8.51
C PRO A 21 11.93 -25.70 -8.13
N SER A 22 12.61 -25.13 -9.13
CA SER A 22 13.26 -23.85 -8.95
C SER A 22 12.19 -22.98 -8.30
N PRO A 23 12.41 -22.37 -7.11
CA PRO A 23 11.45 -21.44 -6.57
C PRO A 23 11.36 -20.32 -7.61
N ALA A 24 10.38 -20.45 -8.52
CA ALA A 24 9.94 -19.34 -9.33
C ALA A 24 9.49 -18.34 -8.28
N TYR A 25 10.31 -17.32 -8.04
CA TYR A 25 9.98 -16.27 -7.11
C TYR A 25 8.67 -15.65 -7.61
N ASP A 26 7.56 -16.03 -6.97
CA ASP A 26 6.25 -15.51 -7.30
C ASP A 26 6.13 -14.13 -6.66
N TYR A 27 6.36 -13.11 -7.47
CA TYR A 27 6.19 -11.71 -7.07
C TYR A 27 4.74 -11.22 -7.23
N GLY A 28 3.83 -12.07 -7.72
CA GLY A 28 2.41 -11.75 -7.89
C GLY A 28 1.76 -11.19 -6.62
N PRO A 29 1.91 -11.83 -5.45
CA PRO A 29 1.41 -11.31 -4.18
C PRO A 29 1.95 -9.93 -3.82
N HIS A 30 3.24 -9.66 -4.06
CA HIS A 30 3.83 -8.34 -3.77
C HIS A 30 3.30 -7.26 -4.71
N ARG A 31 3.08 -7.56 -6.00
CA ARG A 31 2.46 -6.62 -6.95
C ARG A 31 1.03 -6.27 -6.55
N ALA A 32 0.23 -7.28 -6.24
CA ALA A 32 -1.15 -7.10 -5.82
C ALA A 32 -1.25 -6.27 -4.53
N ALA A 33 -0.39 -6.58 -3.55
CA ALA A 33 -0.35 -5.84 -2.30
C ALA A 33 0.15 -4.40 -2.47
N HIS A 34 1.18 -4.15 -3.29
CA HIS A 34 1.61 -2.80 -3.65
C HIS A 34 0.46 -1.98 -4.24
N ALA A 35 -0.24 -2.52 -5.25
CA ALA A 35 -1.38 -1.85 -5.88
C ALA A 35 -2.51 -1.58 -4.87
N SER A 36 -2.82 -2.54 -4.00
CA SER A 36 -3.83 -2.39 -2.96
C SER A 36 -3.49 -1.30 -1.96
N HIS A 37 -2.24 -1.25 -1.48
CA HIS A 37 -1.78 -0.22 -0.56
C HIS A 37 -1.79 1.18 -1.20
N ARG A 38 -1.38 1.31 -2.47
CA ARG A 38 -1.48 2.59 -3.20
C ARG A 38 -2.93 3.08 -3.29
N ALA A 39 -3.86 2.21 -3.68
CA ALA A 39 -5.28 2.55 -3.74
C ALA A 39 -5.86 2.95 -2.36
N GLN A 40 -5.40 2.31 -1.29
CA GLN A 40 -5.79 2.67 0.08
C GLN A 40 -5.21 4.02 0.51
N SER A 41 -3.95 4.33 0.15
CA SER A 41 -3.35 5.65 0.37
C SER A 41 -4.17 6.74 -0.34
N ASP A 42 -4.47 6.55 -1.62
CA ASP A 42 -5.27 7.50 -2.41
C ASP A 42 -6.66 7.72 -1.81
N GLN A 43 -7.32 6.64 -1.36
CA GLN A 43 -8.61 6.74 -0.67
C GLN A 43 -8.51 7.57 0.62
N HIS A 44 -7.44 7.39 1.39
CA HIS A 44 -7.22 8.15 2.61
C HIS A 44 -6.90 9.61 2.32
N MET A 45 -6.15 9.91 1.27
CA MET A 45 -5.93 11.29 0.81
C MET A 45 -7.22 11.98 0.40
N GLN A 46 -8.10 11.30 -0.36
CA GLN A 46 -9.43 11.84 -0.71
C GLN A 46 -10.28 12.14 0.53
N ARG A 47 -10.22 11.29 1.57
CA ARG A 47 -10.92 11.56 2.84
C ARG A 47 -10.32 12.73 3.61
N ALA A 48 -9.00 12.88 3.57
CA ALA A 48 -8.33 14.03 4.17
C ALA A 48 -8.76 15.33 3.49
N GLU A 49 -8.80 15.35 2.17
CA GLU A 49 -9.28 16.48 1.37
C GLU A 49 -10.74 16.83 1.69
N ALA A 50 -11.63 15.83 1.78
CA ALA A 50 -13.02 16.06 2.17
C ALA A 50 -13.13 16.73 3.56
N HIS A 51 -12.29 16.32 4.51
CA HIS A 51 -12.24 16.97 5.83
C HIS A 51 -11.69 18.39 5.77
N ILE A 52 -10.68 18.68 4.95
CA ILE A 52 -10.19 20.05 4.73
C ILE A 52 -11.32 20.92 4.18
N ASN A 53 -12.03 20.44 3.16
CA ASN A 53 -13.17 21.17 2.57
C ASN A 53 -14.29 21.44 3.61
N HIS A 54 -14.55 20.48 4.51
CA HIS A 54 -15.49 20.71 5.62
C HIS A 54 -14.97 21.70 6.67
N ALA A 55 -13.66 21.71 6.93
CA ALA A 55 -13.04 22.69 7.80
C ALA A 55 -13.21 24.11 7.21
N ASP A 56 -12.94 24.29 5.92
CA ASP A 56 -13.11 25.57 5.22
C ASP A 56 -14.58 26.03 5.22
N PHE A 57 -15.52 25.11 5.02
CA PHE A 57 -16.95 25.41 5.16
C PHE A 57 -17.29 25.93 6.56
N HIS A 58 -16.80 25.27 7.61
CA HIS A 58 -17.04 25.72 8.98
C HIS A 58 -16.31 27.01 9.33
N ASP A 59 -15.13 27.27 8.76
CA ASP A 59 -14.43 28.54 8.96
C ASP A 59 -15.24 29.71 8.40
N ASN A 60 -15.77 29.56 7.18
CA ASN A 60 -16.67 30.54 6.59
C ASN A 60 -17.92 30.80 7.47
N LEU A 61 -18.53 29.74 8.02
CA LEU A 61 -19.67 29.89 8.93
C LEU A 61 -19.27 30.56 10.25
N ALA A 62 -18.07 30.32 10.77
CA ALA A 62 -17.56 30.99 11.96
C ALA A 62 -17.42 32.50 11.72
N ILE A 63 -16.87 32.90 10.56
CA ILE A 63 -16.74 34.29 10.14
C ILE A 63 -18.12 34.96 10.03
N ILE A 64 -19.08 34.31 9.37
CA ILE A 64 -20.45 34.83 9.23
C ILE A 64 -21.11 35.01 10.60
N ALA A 65 -21.01 34.01 11.49
CA ALA A 65 -21.58 34.08 12.83
C ALA A 65 -20.95 35.21 13.66
N ALA A 66 -19.62 35.37 13.59
CA ALA A 66 -18.92 36.46 14.26
C ALA A 66 -19.36 37.84 13.76
N ASN A 67 -19.51 38.01 12.45
CA ASN A 67 -19.97 39.26 11.83
C ASN A 67 -21.42 39.61 12.22
N ASN A 68 -22.24 38.60 12.51
CA ASN A 68 -23.62 38.78 12.98
C ASN A 68 -23.73 38.96 14.50
N GLY A 69 -22.61 38.99 15.23
CA GLY A 69 -22.58 39.07 16.69
C GLY A 69 -22.93 37.76 17.43
N ASP A 70 -23.09 36.65 16.70
CA ASP A 70 -23.29 35.32 17.30
C ASP A 70 -21.96 34.67 17.68
N HIS A 71 -21.40 35.12 18.81
CA HIS A 71 -20.13 34.58 19.32
C HIS A 71 -20.21 33.10 19.72
N ARG A 72 -21.39 32.60 20.11
CA ARG A 72 -21.57 31.19 20.46
C ARG A 72 -21.56 30.31 19.20
N GLY A 73 -22.26 30.75 18.15
CA GLY A 73 -22.22 30.12 16.84
C GLY A 73 -20.81 30.10 16.25
N ALA A 74 -20.09 31.22 16.34
CA ALA A 74 -18.71 31.32 15.89
C ALA A 74 -17.81 30.30 16.62
N ALA A 75 -17.84 30.26 17.95
CA ALA A 75 -17.05 29.31 18.74
C ALA A 75 -17.39 27.85 18.43
N ARG A 76 -18.68 27.54 18.21
CA ARG A 76 -19.12 26.20 17.80
C ARG A 76 -18.51 25.81 16.45
N HIS A 77 -18.54 26.71 15.47
CA HIS A 77 -17.96 26.44 14.15
C HIS A 77 -16.44 26.33 14.20
N SER A 78 -15.73 27.18 14.96
CA SER A 78 -14.28 27.03 15.18
C SER A 78 -13.92 25.68 15.80
N SER A 79 -14.74 25.14 16.71
CA SER A 79 -14.53 23.78 17.23
C SER A 79 -14.68 22.69 16.15
N GLN A 80 -15.55 22.90 15.16
CA GLN A 80 -15.73 21.97 14.03
C GLN A 80 -14.56 22.04 13.05
N VAL A 81 -14.03 23.24 12.79
CA VAL A 81 -12.77 23.41 12.03
C VAL A 81 -11.67 22.56 12.65
N ALA A 82 -11.43 22.73 13.95
CA ALA A 82 -10.40 21.98 14.66
C ALA A 82 -10.66 20.47 14.65
N HIS A 83 -11.93 20.04 14.71
CA HIS A 83 -12.29 18.62 14.60
C HIS A 83 -11.93 18.05 13.23
N HIS A 84 -12.33 18.72 12.14
CA HIS A 84 -12.05 18.23 10.79
C HIS A 84 -10.57 18.26 10.44
N LEU A 85 -9.82 19.28 10.88
CA LEU A 85 -8.37 19.30 10.67
C LEU A 85 -7.66 18.12 11.35
N ARG A 86 -8.07 17.74 12.57
CA ARG A 86 -7.54 16.52 13.24
C ARG A 86 -7.90 15.24 12.48
N GLN A 87 -9.08 15.18 11.87
CA GLN A 87 -9.49 14.02 11.07
C GLN A 87 -8.73 13.96 9.73
N ALA A 88 -8.48 15.11 9.10
CA ALA A 88 -7.65 15.21 7.90
C ALA A 88 -6.22 14.73 8.20
N GLU A 89 -5.60 15.23 9.27
CA GLU A 89 -4.27 14.79 9.72
C GLU A 89 -4.23 13.28 9.99
N ARG A 90 -5.24 12.74 10.68
CA ARG A 90 -5.35 11.29 10.90
C ARG A 90 -5.37 10.52 9.59
N HIS A 91 -6.12 10.99 8.59
CA HIS A 91 -6.19 10.34 7.29
C HIS A 91 -4.88 10.46 6.49
N MET A 92 -4.20 11.61 6.53
CA MET A 92 -2.87 11.76 5.94
C MET A 92 -1.84 10.81 6.57
N ASN A 93 -1.87 10.67 7.89
CA ASN A 93 -0.99 9.74 8.60
C ASN A 93 -1.25 8.28 8.20
N ILE A 94 -2.52 7.90 8.03
CA ILE A 94 -2.87 6.55 7.56
C ILE A 94 -2.44 6.36 6.10
N ALA A 95 -2.65 7.36 5.23
CA ALA A 95 -2.18 7.32 3.84
C ALA A 95 -0.67 7.05 3.77
N GLN A 96 0.12 7.78 4.57
CA GLN A 96 1.56 7.58 4.68
C GLN A 96 1.94 6.16 5.12
N ILE A 97 1.18 5.55 6.04
CA ILE A 97 1.40 4.16 6.44
C ILE A 97 1.18 3.22 5.25
N HIS A 98 0.12 3.43 4.45
CA HIS A 98 -0.12 2.64 3.25
C HIS A 98 0.96 2.87 2.18
N ASP A 99 1.44 4.09 1.98
CA ASP A 99 2.55 4.35 1.06
C ASP A 99 3.83 3.64 1.49
N ASN A 100 4.17 3.66 2.78
CA ASN A 100 5.32 2.93 3.30
C ASN A 100 5.19 1.41 3.07
N HIS A 101 3.98 0.85 3.21
CA HIS A 101 3.73 -0.56 2.91
C HIS A 101 3.82 -0.85 1.40
N ALA A 102 3.30 0.05 0.55
CA ALA A 102 3.46 -0.06 -0.89
C ALA A 102 4.95 -0.10 -1.26
N ASP A 103 5.73 0.86 -0.77
CA ASP A 103 7.18 0.93 -1.00
C ASP A 103 7.91 -0.33 -0.54
N TRP A 104 7.52 -0.87 0.63
CA TRP A 104 8.03 -2.15 1.10
C TRP A 104 7.73 -3.28 0.10
N HIS A 105 6.49 -3.43 -0.36
CA HIS A 105 6.13 -4.44 -1.35
C HIS A 105 6.86 -4.23 -2.69
N ALA A 106 7.01 -2.99 -3.16
CA ALA A 106 7.76 -2.67 -4.37
C ALA A 106 9.25 -3.04 -4.26
N SER A 107 9.84 -2.90 -3.06
CA SER A 107 11.23 -3.28 -2.80
C SER A 107 11.49 -4.78 -2.94
N GLN A 108 10.47 -5.61 -2.73
CA GLN A 108 10.55 -7.07 -2.88
C GLN A 108 10.57 -7.51 -4.34
N ILE A 109 10.20 -6.62 -5.27
CA ILE A 109 10.13 -6.92 -6.71
C ILE A 109 11.44 -6.45 -7.37
N PRO A 110 12.17 -7.34 -8.07
CA PRO A 110 13.39 -6.97 -8.79
C PRO A 110 13.13 -5.82 -9.78
N PRO A 111 14.05 -4.84 -9.93
CA PRO A 111 13.83 -3.66 -10.75
C PRO A 111 13.34 -3.92 -12.19
N GLY A 112 13.84 -4.98 -12.84
CA GLY A 112 13.42 -5.38 -14.19
C GLY A 112 12.04 -6.04 -14.28
N LEU A 113 11.41 -6.30 -13.14
CA LEU A 113 10.08 -6.92 -13.02
C LEU A 113 9.09 -5.99 -12.30
N ARG A 114 9.42 -4.71 -12.02
CA ARG A 114 8.49 -3.83 -11.29
C ARG A 114 7.29 -3.37 -12.12
N ARG A 115 7.45 -3.31 -13.45
CA ARG A 115 6.38 -2.91 -14.37
C ARG A 115 5.35 -4.03 -14.50
N SER A 116 4.07 -3.67 -14.35
CA SER A 116 2.97 -4.55 -14.77
C SER A 116 2.98 -4.70 -16.30
N ILE A 117 2.55 -5.84 -16.83
CA ILE A 117 2.31 -6.00 -18.29
C ILE A 117 1.31 -4.93 -18.78
N ASP A 118 0.37 -4.52 -17.91
CA ASP A 118 -0.62 -3.48 -18.21
C ASP A 118 -0.02 -2.05 -18.29
N GLU A 119 1.26 -1.87 -17.93
CA GLU A 119 1.98 -0.57 -18.02
C GLU A 119 2.89 -0.47 -19.25
N LEU A 120 2.87 -1.46 -20.15
CA LEU A 120 3.73 -1.52 -21.35
C LEU A 120 2.98 -1.29 -22.67
N ASP A 121 1.68 -1.00 -22.63
CA ASP A 121 0.85 -0.61 -23.79
C ASP A 121 0.67 0.91 -23.91
#